data_AF-A0A2E2HFW1-F1
#
_entry.id   AF-A0A2E2HFW1-F1
#
_cell.length_a   1.000
_cell.length_b   1.000
_cell.length_c   1.000
_cell.angle_alpha   90.00
_cell.angle_beta   90.00
_cell.angle_gamma   90.00
#
_symmetry.space_group_name_H-M   'P 1'
#
loop_
_entity.id
_entity.type
_entity.pdbx_description
1 polymer ?
#
loop_
_entity_poly.entity_id
_entity_poly.type
_entity_poly.pdbx_seq_one_letter_code
_entity_poly.pdbx_strand_id
1 'polypeptide(L)'
;MSRTYEEKISAIHLLLGIPEDYATRRKLPIQEECTDLQAAGKDIFERELYMDAQALQSWKAMCAAAQDEGIELQPVSAYRSIEYQQKLFEKKLSSGQRIEEILRVNAAPGFSEHHTGRALDLTCPGAECLEESFEHTPAFAWLMQHAADFSFYLSFPRNNPQGFLYEPWHWCYQGK
;
A
#
# COMPACT_ATOMS: atom_id res chain seq x y z
N MET A 1 -13.97 3.22 17.50
CA MET A 1 -12.83 2.32 17.61
C MET A 1 -12.93 1.56 18.93
N SER A 2 -12.90 0.22 18.92
CA SER A 2 -12.95 -0.55 20.17
C SER A 2 -11.57 -0.52 20.83
N ARG A 3 -11.55 -0.40 22.17
CA ARG A 3 -10.33 -0.44 22.99
C ARG A 3 -9.44 -1.65 22.66
N THR A 4 -10.07 -2.74 22.21
CA THR A 4 -9.41 -3.99 21.81
C THR A 4 -8.58 -3.92 20.53
N TYR A 5 -8.91 -3.06 19.56
CA TYR A 5 -8.14 -2.96 18.30
C TYR A 5 -6.80 -2.27 18.55
N GLU A 6 -6.81 -1.12 19.22
CA GLU A 6 -5.58 -0.40 19.59
C GLU A 6 -4.69 -1.26 20.51
N GLU A 7 -5.27 -1.96 21.49
CA GLU A 7 -4.53 -2.90 22.36
C GLU A 7 -3.85 -4.02 21.56
N LYS A 8 -4.52 -4.59 20.56
CA LYS A 8 -3.94 -5.59 19.64
C LYS A 8 -2.74 -5.00 18.88
N ILE A 9 -2.87 -3.80 18.35
CA ILE A 9 -1.80 -3.14 17.60
C ILE A 9 -0.59 -2.84 18.50
N SER A 10 -0.83 -2.30 19.69
CA SER A 10 0.23 -2.05 20.68
C SER A 10 0.97 -3.33 21.07
N ALA A 11 0.25 -4.44 21.27
CA ALA A 11 0.88 -5.73 21.57
C ALA A 11 1.77 -6.24 20.42
N ILE A 12 1.33 -6.08 19.16
CA ILE A 12 2.13 -6.43 17.97
C ILE A 12 3.37 -5.53 17.89
N HIS A 13 3.22 -4.24 18.14
CA HIS A 13 4.34 -3.29 18.09
C HIS A 13 5.40 -3.62 19.12
N LEU A 14 4.98 -3.95 20.35
CA LEU A 14 5.89 -4.39 21.42
C LEU A 14 6.67 -5.66 21.01
N LEU A 15 5.98 -6.65 20.42
CA LEU A 15 6.61 -7.88 19.94
C LEU A 15 7.68 -7.61 18.86
N LEU A 16 7.38 -6.69 17.94
CA LEU A 16 8.26 -6.35 16.81
C LEU A 16 9.36 -5.35 17.16
N GLY A 17 9.37 -4.82 18.39
CA GLY A 17 10.29 -3.77 18.81
C GLY A 17 10.03 -2.42 18.13
N ILE A 18 8.80 -2.15 17.72
CA ILE A 18 8.39 -0.87 17.13
C ILE A 18 8.21 0.15 18.27
N PRO A 19 8.83 1.35 18.18
CA PRO A 19 8.70 2.37 19.23
C PRO A 19 7.25 2.80 19.46
N GLU A 20 6.83 2.97 20.71
CA GLU A 20 5.48 3.41 21.08
C GLU A 20 5.11 4.78 20.47
N ASP A 21 6.10 5.66 20.29
CA ASP A 21 5.93 6.98 19.71
C ASP A 21 5.93 7.00 18.17
N TYR A 22 6.07 5.83 17.52
CA TYR A 22 6.21 5.70 16.05
C TYR A 22 5.13 6.46 15.28
N ALA A 23 3.86 6.19 15.59
CA ALA A 23 2.73 6.78 14.89
C ALA A 23 2.62 8.28 15.15
N THR A 24 2.78 8.70 16.41
CA THR A 24 2.69 10.11 16.82
C THR A 24 3.81 10.95 16.19
N ARG A 25 5.05 10.44 16.21
CA ARG A 25 6.21 11.12 15.62
C ARG A 25 6.07 11.31 14.10
N ARG A 26 5.43 10.35 13.43
CA ARG A 26 5.21 10.38 11.97
C ARG A 26 3.84 10.92 11.56
N LYS A 27 2.98 11.28 12.52
CA LYS A 27 1.59 11.75 12.29
C LYS A 27 0.78 10.77 11.43
N LEU A 28 0.92 9.46 11.70
CA LEU A 28 0.25 8.42 10.94
C LEU A 28 -1.16 8.17 11.51
N PRO A 29 -2.21 8.19 10.67
CA PRO A 29 -3.53 7.76 11.10
C PRO A 29 -3.56 6.22 11.23
N ILE A 30 -4.38 5.73 12.15
CA ILE A 30 -4.72 4.30 12.18
C ILE A 30 -5.43 3.93 10.88
N GLN A 31 -5.02 2.80 10.31
CA GLN A 31 -5.64 2.17 9.15
C GLN A 31 -6.32 0.88 9.61
N GLU A 32 -7.64 0.93 9.75
CA GLU A 32 -8.44 -0.24 10.14
C GLU A 32 -8.49 -1.28 9.00
N GLU A 33 -8.52 -2.56 9.35
CA GLU A 33 -8.71 -3.63 8.37
C GLU A 33 -10.10 -3.53 7.74
N CYS A 34 -10.14 -3.51 6.42
CA CYS A 34 -11.41 -3.60 5.69
C CYS A 34 -12.03 -4.98 5.92
N THR A 35 -13.31 -4.98 6.28
CA THR A 35 -14.09 -6.20 6.55
C THR A 35 -14.98 -6.60 5.38
N ASP A 36 -15.17 -5.71 4.40
CA ASP A 36 -15.97 -5.94 3.19
C ASP A 36 -15.07 -5.89 1.96
N LEU A 37 -14.39 -7.01 1.72
CA LEU A 37 -13.42 -7.17 0.64
C LEU A 37 -14.03 -7.92 -0.54
N GLN A 38 -13.76 -7.44 -1.74
CA GLN A 38 -14.12 -8.10 -2.99
C GLN A 38 -12.88 -8.58 -3.74
N ALA A 39 -13.01 -9.71 -4.43
CA ALA A 39 -11.95 -10.23 -5.29
C ALA A 39 -11.68 -9.24 -6.44
N ALA A 40 -10.42 -8.86 -6.59
CA ALA A 40 -9.93 -7.87 -7.55
C ALA A 40 -9.18 -8.51 -8.74
N GLY A 41 -9.25 -9.84 -8.87
CA GLY A 41 -8.46 -10.61 -9.83
C GLY A 41 -7.12 -11.01 -9.23
N LYS A 42 -6.12 -11.21 -10.09
CA LYS A 42 -4.79 -11.66 -9.67
C LYS A 42 -3.73 -10.59 -9.89
N ASP A 43 -2.69 -10.63 -9.08
CA ASP A 43 -1.46 -9.89 -9.36
C ASP A 43 -0.58 -10.58 -10.40
N ILE A 44 0.51 -9.91 -10.76
CA ILE A 44 1.55 -10.42 -11.68
C ILE A 44 2.22 -11.73 -11.23
N PHE A 45 2.00 -12.17 -9.99
CA PHE A 45 2.53 -13.42 -9.42
C PHE A 45 1.43 -14.49 -9.27
N GLU A 46 0.28 -14.31 -9.92
CA GLU A 46 -0.87 -15.21 -9.90
C GLU A 46 -1.54 -15.36 -8.51
N ARG A 47 -1.34 -14.40 -7.61
CA ARG A 47 -1.97 -14.39 -6.28
C ARG A 47 -3.26 -13.59 -6.33
N GLU A 48 -4.30 -14.10 -5.66
CA GLU A 48 -5.59 -13.40 -5.55
C GLU A 48 -5.44 -12.07 -4.81
N LEU A 49 -5.99 -11.03 -5.41
CA LEU A 49 -6.07 -9.69 -4.84
C LEU A 49 -7.46 -9.43 -4.29
N TYR A 50 -7.51 -8.64 -3.23
CA TYR A 50 -8.74 -8.20 -2.61
C TYR A 50 -8.69 -6.70 -2.41
N MET A 51 -9.84 -6.04 -2.57
CA MET A 51 -9.98 -4.59 -2.42
C MET A 51 -11.32 -4.24 -1.78
N ASP A 52 -11.37 -3.05 -1.18
CA ASP A 52 -12.62 -2.38 -0.85
C ASP A 52 -13.51 -2.24 -2.11
N ALA A 53 -14.83 -2.33 -1.95
CA ALA A 53 -15.79 -2.33 -3.05
C ALA A 53 -15.70 -1.08 -3.94
N GLN A 54 -15.58 0.11 -3.33
CA GLN A 54 -15.52 1.36 -4.07
C GLN A 54 -14.15 1.54 -4.73
N ALA A 55 -13.09 1.23 -3.99
CA ALA A 55 -11.73 1.26 -4.53
C ALA A 55 -11.59 0.30 -5.73
N LEU A 56 -12.22 -0.88 -5.68
CA LEU A 56 -12.25 -1.83 -6.78
C LEU A 56 -12.98 -1.28 -8.01
N GLN A 57 -14.10 -0.60 -7.82
CA GLN A 57 -14.85 0.01 -8.93
C GLN A 57 -14.00 1.09 -9.62
N SER A 58 -13.39 1.97 -8.83
CA SER A 58 -12.50 3.02 -9.35
C SER A 58 -11.24 2.45 -10.00
N TRP A 59 -10.66 1.39 -9.44
CA TRP A 59 -9.52 0.68 -10.02
C TRP A 59 -9.86 0.14 -11.41
N LYS A 60 -11.00 -0.55 -11.56
CA LYS A 60 -11.46 -1.07 -12.87
C LYS A 60 -11.65 0.04 -13.89
N ALA A 61 -12.21 1.18 -13.48
CA ALA A 61 -12.38 2.34 -14.35
C ALA A 61 -11.04 2.94 -14.78
N MET A 62 -10.08 3.05 -13.85
CA MET A 62 -8.72 3.54 -14.13
C MET A 62 -7.98 2.62 -15.10
N CYS A 63 -8.05 1.29 -14.93
CA CYS A 63 -7.48 0.34 -15.87
C CYS A 63 -8.09 0.47 -17.27
N ALA A 64 -9.42 0.60 -17.37
CA ALA A 64 -10.09 0.73 -18.66
C ALA A 64 -9.64 2.00 -19.41
N ALA A 65 -9.58 3.14 -18.71
CA ALA A 65 -9.13 4.39 -19.31
C ALA A 65 -7.65 4.34 -19.74
N ALA A 66 -6.77 3.77 -18.89
CA ALA A 66 -5.37 3.57 -19.26
C ALA A 66 -5.25 2.69 -20.50
N GLN A 67 -6.01 1.59 -20.56
CA GLN A 67 -6.01 0.65 -21.67
C GLN A 67 -6.47 1.28 -22.99
N ASP A 68 -7.46 2.19 -22.96
CA ASP A 68 -7.93 2.94 -24.14
C ASP A 68 -6.84 3.84 -24.73
N GLU A 69 -5.85 4.23 -23.92
CA GLU A 69 -4.67 4.99 -24.34
C GLU A 69 -3.42 4.11 -24.59
N GLY A 70 -3.58 2.78 -24.58
CA GLY A 70 -2.49 1.83 -24.78
C GLY A 70 -1.53 1.71 -23.60
N ILE A 71 -1.95 2.14 -22.41
CA ILE A 71 -1.20 1.99 -21.15
C ILE A 71 -1.74 0.79 -20.38
N GLU A 72 -0.86 -0.18 -20.08
CA GLU A 72 -1.19 -1.32 -19.23
C GLU A 72 -0.68 -1.10 -17.82
N LEU A 73 -1.60 -1.12 -16.84
CA LEU A 73 -1.30 -1.08 -15.41
C LEU A 73 -1.44 -2.49 -14.83
N GLN A 74 -0.40 -2.95 -14.13
CA GLN A 74 -0.36 -4.28 -13.54
C GLN A 74 -0.28 -4.20 -12.01
N PRO A 75 -1.20 -4.83 -11.27
CA PRO A 75 -1.15 -4.81 -9.83
C PRO A 75 -0.12 -5.81 -9.30
N VAL A 76 0.68 -5.38 -8.33
CA VAL A 76 1.67 -6.18 -7.61
C VAL A 76 1.14 -6.62 -6.25
N SER A 77 0.40 -5.74 -5.57
CA SER A 77 -0.19 -6.02 -4.27
C SER A 77 -1.41 -5.10 -4.02
N ALA A 78 -2.35 -5.56 -3.20
CA ALA A 78 -3.56 -4.83 -2.80
C ALA A 78 -3.79 -5.00 -1.29
N TYR A 79 -4.99 -5.43 -0.85
CA TYR A 79 -5.26 -5.67 0.57
C TYR A 79 -4.18 -6.53 1.26
N ARG A 80 -3.75 -6.08 2.44
CA ARG A 80 -2.91 -6.86 3.36
C ARG A 80 -3.49 -6.79 4.76
N SER A 81 -3.72 -7.94 5.37
CA SER A 81 -4.17 -8.00 6.77
C SER A 81 -3.08 -7.54 7.74
N ILE A 82 -3.48 -7.19 8.96
CA ILE A 82 -2.57 -6.87 10.07
C ILE A 82 -1.67 -8.06 10.38
N GLU A 83 -2.24 -9.26 10.37
CA GLU A 83 -1.50 -10.50 10.61
C GLU A 83 -0.45 -10.75 9.51
N TYR A 84 -0.81 -10.52 8.24
CA TYR A 84 0.14 -10.62 7.14
C TYR A 84 1.29 -9.62 7.32
N GLN A 85 0.96 -8.38 7.65
CA GLN A 85 1.96 -7.32 7.87
C GLN A 85 2.88 -7.65 9.05
N GLN A 86 2.35 -8.22 10.14
CA GLN A 86 3.16 -8.71 11.25
C GLN A 86 4.16 -9.79 10.78
N LYS A 87 3.69 -10.83 10.07
CA LYS A 87 4.56 -11.90 9.54
C LYS A 87 5.63 -11.37 8.57
N LEU A 88 5.30 -10.35 7.78
CA LEU A 88 6.26 -9.68 6.91
C LEU A 88 7.39 -9.03 7.72
N PHE A 89 7.05 -8.35 8.82
CA PHE A 89 8.05 -7.76 9.73
C PHE A 89 8.89 -8.84 10.41
N GLU A 90 8.27 -9.88 10.96
CA GLU A 90 8.97 -11.01 11.60
C GLU A 90 9.98 -11.65 10.64
N LYS A 91 9.60 -11.86 9.37
CA LYS A 91 10.47 -12.39 8.33
C LYS A 91 11.67 -11.46 8.03
N LYS A 92 11.44 -10.14 7.96
CA LYS A 92 12.51 -9.17 7.70
C LYS A 92 13.48 -9.09 8.87
N LEU A 93 12.97 -9.06 10.10
CA LEU A 93 13.78 -9.09 11.31
C LEU A 93 14.60 -10.38 11.40
N SER A 94 14.00 -11.54 11.10
CA SER A 94 14.73 -12.82 11.11
C SER A 94 15.77 -12.94 9.99
N SER A 95 15.60 -12.19 8.90
CA SER A 95 16.62 -12.04 7.85
C SER A 95 17.76 -11.07 8.21
N GLY A 96 17.74 -10.48 9.40
CA GLY A 96 18.79 -9.59 9.90
C GLY A 96 18.59 -8.10 9.59
N GLN A 97 17.45 -7.71 9.01
CA GLN A 97 17.12 -6.30 8.81
C GLN A 97 16.78 -5.64 10.14
N ARG A 98 17.18 -4.38 10.32
CA ARG A 98 16.87 -3.63 11.54
C ARG A 98 15.46 -3.06 11.46
N ILE A 99 14.78 -2.97 12.61
CA ILE A 99 13.42 -2.43 12.67
C ILE A 99 13.33 -1.02 12.10
N GLU A 100 14.34 -0.17 12.32
CA GLU A 100 14.35 1.19 11.79
C GLU A 100 14.45 1.24 10.26
N GLU A 101 15.12 0.26 9.65
CA GLU A 101 15.26 0.14 8.19
C GLU A 101 13.95 -0.35 7.57
N ILE A 102 13.32 -1.36 8.18
CA ILE A 102 12.02 -1.88 7.75
C ILE A 102 10.98 -0.74 7.77
N LEU A 103 10.94 0.03 8.85
CA LEU A 103 9.99 1.13 9.03
C LEU A 103 10.19 2.31 8.06
N ARG A 104 11.24 2.33 7.23
CA ARG A 104 11.40 3.34 6.17
C ARG A 104 10.59 3.04 4.91
N VAL A 105 10.30 1.77 4.65
CA VAL A 105 9.65 1.28 3.41
C VAL A 105 8.43 0.41 3.70
N ASN A 106 8.17 0.09 4.97
CA ASN A 106 6.99 -0.66 5.37
C ASN A 106 6.35 0.04 6.56
N ALA A 107 5.11 0.47 6.39
CA ALA A 107 4.30 0.96 7.49
C ALA A 107 4.09 -0.15 8.53
N ALA A 108 4.16 0.20 9.82
CA ALA A 108 3.90 -0.73 10.91
C ALA A 108 2.49 -1.35 10.81
N PRO A 109 2.27 -2.58 11.32
CA PRO A 109 0.92 -3.13 11.43
C PRO A 109 -0.03 -2.13 12.10
N GLY A 110 -1.17 -1.85 11.47
CA GLY A 110 -2.15 -0.86 11.95
C GLY A 110 -2.03 0.51 11.31
N PHE A 111 -0.98 0.74 10.52
CA PHE A 111 -0.68 2.02 9.89
C PHE A 111 -0.43 1.90 8.38
N SER A 112 -0.56 0.69 7.81
CA SER A 112 -0.47 0.48 6.36
C SER A 112 -1.79 0.77 5.67
N GLU A 113 -1.77 1.58 4.60
CA GLU A 113 -2.97 1.86 3.79
C GLU A 113 -3.54 0.59 3.15
N HIS A 114 -2.72 -0.45 2.93
CA HIS A 114 -3.19 -1.75 2.42
C HIS A 114 -4.18 -2.45 3.37
N HIS A 115 -4.19 -2.14 4.67
CA HIS A 115 -5.19 -2.68 5.60
C HIS A 115 -6.61 -2.30 5.19
N THR A 116 -6.77 -1.11 4.61
CA THR A 116 -8.07 -0.59 4.21
C THR A 116 -8.61 -1.23 2.92
N GLY A 117 -7.80 -2.03 2.20
CA GLY A 117 -8.17 -2.54 0.87
C GLY A 117 -8.25 -1.45 -0.20
N ARG A 118 -7.82 -0.22 0.08
CA ARG A 118 -7.87 0.93 -0.83
C ARG A 118 -6.54 1.25 -1.52
N ALA A 119 -5.45 0.64 -1.06
CA ALA A 119 -4.13 0.82 -1.62
C ALA A 119 -3.76 -0.29 -2.61
N LEU A 120 -3.00 0.11 -3.64
CA LEU A 120 -2.43 -0.76 -4.66
C LEU A 120 -0.96 -0.42 -4.84
N ASP A 121 -0.15 -1.46 -4.96
CA ASP A 121 1.17 -1.36 -5.56
C ASP A 121 1.07 -1.71 -7.04
N LEU A 122 1.58 -0.83 -7.91
CA LEU A 122 1.46 -0.95 -9.36
C LEU A 122 2.82 -1.10 -10.04
N THR A 123 2.81 -1.79 -11.18
CA THR A 123 3.89 -1.84 -12.16
C THR A 123 3.30 -1.80 -13.58
N CYS A 124 4.13 -1.99 -14.59
CA CYS A 124 3.71 -2.18 -15.97
C CYS A 124 4.58 -3.24 -16.67
N PRO A 125 4.18 -3.75 -17.85
CA PRO A 125 4.98 -4.72 -18.59
C PRO A 125 6.43 -4.27 -18.78
N GLY A 126 7.37 -5.13 -18.42
CA GLY A 126 8.81 -4.89 -18.57
C GLY A 126 9.45 -3.98 -17.51
N ALA A 127 8.69 -3.44 -16.57
CA ALA A 127 9.22 -2.68 -15.43
C ALA A 127 9.53 -3.60 -14.24
N GLU A 128 10.57 -3.24 -13.48
CA GLU A 128 10.87 -3.89 -12.21
C GLU A 128 9.79 -3.54 -11.17
N CYS A 129 9.45 -4.51 -10.33
CA CYS A 129 8.35 -4.38 -9.39
C CYS A 129 8.83 -3.75 -8.08
N LEU A 130 8.08 -2.78 -7.58
CA LEU A 130 8.37 -2.10 -6.30
C LEU A 130 9.75 -1.42 -6.30
N GLU A 131 10.15 -0.86 -7.45
CA GLU A 131 11.42 -0.16 -7.64
C GLU A 131 11.18 1.27 -8.11
N GLU A 132 12.10 2.19 -7.75
CA GLU A 132 11.98 3.61 -8.12
C GLU A 132 11.98 3.81 -9.64
N SER A 133 12.59 2.88 -10.39
CA SER A 133 12.67 2.90 -11.86
C SER A 133 11.29 2.92 -12.54
N PHE A 134 10.22 2.50 -11.85
CA PHE A 134 8.85 2.61 -12.35
C PHE A 134 8.47 4.05 -12.73
N GLU A 135 9.06 5.05 -12.08
CA GLU A 135 8.77 6.46 -12.35
C GLU A 135 9.14 6.92 -13.78
N HIS A 136 10.03 6.18 -14.45
CA HIS A 136 10.50 6.50 -15.80
C HIS A 136 9.63 5.86 -16.88
N THR A 137 8.55 5.17 -16.49
CA THR A 137 7.67 4.46 -17.41
C THR A 137 6.56 5.36 -17.95
N PRO A 138 6.03 5.07 -19.15
CA PRO A 138 4.81 5.72 -19.64
C PRO A 138 3.61 5.52 -18.70
N ALA A 139 3.53 4.36 -18.04
CA ALA A 139 2.47 4.05 -17.08
C ALA A 139 2.47 5.00 -15.89
N PHE A 140 3.63 5.26 -15.29
CA PHE A 140 3.74 6.22 -14.20
C PHE A 140 3.41 7.65 -14.65
N ALA A 141 3.89 8.06 -15.84
CA ALA A 141 3.57 9.36 -16.40
C ALA A 141 2.06 9.55 -16.64
N TRP A 142 1.36 8.49 -17.05
CA TRP A 142 -0.09 8.49 -17.19
C TRP A 142 -0.79 8.57 -15.82
N LEU A 143 -0.36 7.78 -14.83
CA LEU A 143 -0.93 7.82 -13.47
C LEU A 143 -0.82 9.21 -12.84
N MET A 144 0.33 9.89 -13.00
CA MET A 144 0.52 11.25 -12.50
C MET A 144 -0.43 12.29 -13.11
N GLN A 145 -0.97 12.02 -14.30
CA GLN A 145 -1.92 12.90 -14.98
C GLN A 145 -3.38 12.53 -14.69
N HIS A 146 -3.68 11.24 -14.56
CA HIS A 146 -5.06 10.73 -14.62
C HIS A 146 -5.55 10.02 -13.35
N ALA A 147 -4.66 9.54 -12.46
CA ALA A 147 -5.08 8.75 -11.31
C ALA A 147 -6.06 9.51 -10.39
N ALA A 148 -5.90 10.83 -10.28
CA ALA A 148 -6.77 11.69 -9.49
C ALA A 148 -8.22 11.72 -10.01
N ASP A 149 -8.44 11.53 -11.32
CA ASP A 149 -9.78 11.45 -11.93
C ASP A 149 -10.55 10.21 -11.43
N PHE A 150 -9.81 9.18 -11.01
CA PHE A 150 -10.34 7.96 -10.39
C PHE A 150 -10.23 7.97 -8.87
N SER A 151 -9.94 9.14 -8.28
CA SER A 151 -9.72 9.34 -6.85
C SER A 151 -8.55 8.53 -6.27
N PHE A 152 -7.53 8.22 -7.07
CA PHE A 152 -6.26 7.67 -6.58
C PHE A 152 -5.22 8.78 -6.44
N TYR A 153 -4.36 8.67 -5.42
CA TYR A 153 -3.22 9.55 -5.22
C TYR A 153 -1.96 8.74 -4.87
N LEU A 154 -0.80 9.31 -5.19
CA LEU A 154 0.50 8.79 -4.80
C LEU A 154 0.77 9.12 -3.33
N SER A 155 0.76 8.10 -2.46
CA SER A 155 0.85 8.31 -1.00
C SER A 155 2.24 8.70 -0.52
N PHE A 156 3.28 8.17 -1.17
CA PHE A 156 4.66 8.33 -0.73
C PHE A 156 5.53 9.03 -1.80
N PRO A 157 5.30 10.33 -2.07
CA PRO A 157 6.16 11.10 -2.95
C PRO A 157 7.53 11.37 -2.31
N ARG A 158 8.49 11.87 -3.10
CA ARG A 158 9.77 12.36 -2.55
C ARG A 158 9.52 13.39 -1.46
N ASN A 159 10.37 13.36 -0.42
CA ASN A 159 10.24 14.20 0.77
C ASN A 159 8.90 14.04 1.50
N ASN A 160 8.35 12.82 1.52
CA ASN A 160 7.11 12.53 2.24
C ASN A 160 7.21 12.97 3.71
N PRO A 161 6.22 13.74 4.23
CA PRO A 161 6.28 14.34 5.56
C PRO A 161 6.20 13.33 6.71
N GLN A 162 5.76 12.10 6.45
CA GLN A 162 5.69 11.01 7.41
C GLN A 162 7.01 10.21 7.48
N GLY A 163 7.99 10.56 6.64
CA GLY A 163 9.33 9.99 6.66
C GLY A 163 9.46 8.61 5.99
N PHE A 164 8.49 8.22 5.17
CA PHE A 164 8.66 7.08 4.25
C PHE A 164 9.56 7.45 3.08
N LEU A 165 10.25 6.45 2.53
CA LEU A 165 10.97 6.61 1.27
C LEU A 165 9.98 6.79 0.11
N TYR A 166 10.51 7.22 -1.03
CA TYR A 166 9.71 7.41 -2.23
C TYR A 166 9.25 6.06 -2.79
N GLU A 167 7.95 5.93 -3.05
CA GLU A 167 7.35 4.70 -3.58
C GLU A 167 6.46 5.05 -4.79
N PRO A 168 7.03 5.22 -6.01
CA PRO A 168 6.26 5.57 -7.22
C PRO A 168 5.17 4.55 -7.58
N TRP A 169 5.28 3.34 -7.06
CA TRP A 169 4.32 2.26 -7.28
C TRP A 169 3.11 2.31 -6.35
N HIS A 170 3.14 3.06 -5.24
CA HIS A 170 2.09 2.98 -4.20
C HIS A 170 1.00 4.04 -4.40
N TRP A 171 -0.20 3.60 -4.76
CA TRP A 171 -1.35 4.46 -5.03
C TRP A 171 -2.53 4.10 -4.11
N CYS A 172 -3.15 5.09 -3.50
CA CYS A 172 -4.25 4.90 -2.57
C CYS A 172 -5.52 5.62 -3.03
N TYR A 173 -6.65 4.93 -2.93
CA TYR A 173 -7.95 5.49 -3.24
C TYR A 173 -8.44 6.39 -2.09
N GLN A 174 -8.82 7.65 -2.37
CA GLN A 174 -9.35 8.63 -1.39
C GLN A 174 -10.86 8.90 -1.52
N GLY A 175 -11.59 8.14 -2.34
CA GLY A 175 -13.06 8.32 -2.47
C GLY A 175 -13.83 7.98 -1.19
N LYS A 176 -15.11 8.36 -1.17
CA LYS A 176 -16.05 8.22 -0.05
C LYS A 176 -17.19 7.28 -0.40
#